data_AF-A0A843LET8-F1
#
_entry.id   AF-A0A843LET8-F1
#
_cell.length_a   1.000
_cell.length_b   1.000
_cell.length_c   1.000
_cell.angle_alpha   90.00
_cell.angle_beta   90.00
_cell.angle_gamma   90.00
#
_symmetry.space_group_name_H-M   'P 1'
#
loop_
_entity.id
_entity.type
_entity.pdbx_description
1 polymer ?
#
loop_
_entity_poly.entity_id
_entity_poly.type
_entity_poly.pdbx_seq_one_letter_code
_entity_poly.pdbx_strand_id
1 'polypeptide(L)'
;MAGFSREVAKRVFAEELKSSNCSFRDGEEQNQYAPSYLLTPTGAKCNRVFVVGTLTEKDDIGTDTEYWRGRVVDPTGSIFIYAGQYQPEAAQTLAGLEPPEFVAVVGKPNLYQTEEGKIIITIRAESIQKVDRTTKNQWVLDTAARTLERLAELKSVMPAQISGDFSTADAIPAAPRDGQRAMDHYHTDIEHYRQMVLRALVSLADDLGQAAAPSGMPDIISGSPVGVPSGNGEASGGKSETGGTASAVAPALDEKPAAASRRPRQKKDEPLRSWSDLVGEEDVETFDFGKKS
;
A
#
# COMPACT_ATOMS: atom_id res chain seq x y z
N MET A 1 -35.55 -1.63 6.91
CA MET A 1 -34.24 -1.01 7.21
C MET A 1 -33.30 -1.36 6.10
N ALA A 2 -32.97 -0.42 5.21
CA ALA A 2 -31.84 -0.63 4.29
C ALA A 2 -30.61 -0.78 5.16
N GLY A 3 -30.04 -1.99 5.22
CA GLY A 3 -28.84 -2.23 6.01
C GLY A 3 -27.75 -1.29 5.53
N PHE A 4 -27.01 -0.68 6.45
CA PHE A 4 -25.77 0.03 6.15
C PHE A 4 -24.73 -0.98 5.65
N SER A 5 -24.91 -1.50 4.44
CA SER A 5 -23.94 -2.35 3.77
C SER A 5 -22.81 -1.48 3.29
N ARG A 6 -21.59 -1.75 3.76
CA ARG A 6 -20.39 -1.07 3.28
C ARG A 6 -20.24 -1.35 1.79
N GLU A 7 -20.01 -0.30 1.01
CA GLU A 7 -19.73 -0.46 -0.42
C GLU A 7 -18.44 -1.24 -0.66
N VAL A 8 -18.44 -1.99 -1.76
CA VAL A 8 -17.31 -2.86 -2.13
C VAL A 8 -16.11 -2.01 -2.52
N ALA A 9 -14.94 -2.33 -1.95
CA ALA A 9 -13.68 -1.69 -2.30
C ALA A 9 -13.30 -2.04 -3.75
N LYS A 10 -13.06 -1.01 -4.56
CA LYS A 10 -12.68 -1.14 -5.98
C LYS A 10 -11.18 -1.42 -6.09
N ARG A 11 -10.84 -2.42 -6.89
CA ARG A 11 -9.45 -2.74 -7.26
C ARG A 11 -8.97 -1.73 -8.30
N VAL A 12 -7.90 -1.03 -7.98
CA VAL A 12 -7.31 0.02 -8.83
C VAL A 12 -5.79 -0.02 -8.69
N PHE A 13 -5.09 0.25 -9.79
CA PHE A 13 -3.64 0.39 -9.79
C PHE A 13 -3.20 1.74 -9.21
N ALA A 14 -1.98 1.82 -8.69
CA ALA A 14 -1.43 3.05 -8.10
C ALA A 14 -1.24 4.16 -9.13
N GLU A 15 -0.83 3.83 -10.36
CA GLU A 15 -0.73 4.80 -11.47
C GLU A 15 -2.10 5.38 -11.84
N GLU A 16 -3.13 4.53 -11.99
CA GLU A 16 -4.52 4.96 -12.20
C GLU A 16 -5.02 5.87 -11.06
N LEU A 17 -4.78 5.47 -9.81
CA LEU A 17 -5.24 6.23 -8.65
C LEU A 17 -4.57 7.60 -8.59
N LYS A 18 -3.25 7.66 -8.81
CA LYS A 18 -2.47 8.93 -8.83
C LYS A 18 -2.93 9.93 -9.88
N SER A 19 -3.44 9.45 -11.01
CA SER A 19 -3.97 10.30 -12.07
C SER A 19 -5.40 10.79 -11.78
N SER A 20 -6.02 10.36 -10.68
CA SER A 20 -7.37 10.75 -10.31
C SER A 20 -7.40 12.08 -9.56
N ASN A 21 -8.24 13.02 -9.99
CA ASN A 21 -8.43 14.33 -9.37
C ASN A 21 -9.90 14.78 -9.29
N CYS A 22 -10.85 13.94 -9.71
CA CYS A 22 -12.27 14.21 -9.70
C CYS A 22 -12.94 13.55 -8.50
N SER A 23 -13.39 14.34 -7.52
CA SER A 23 -14.22 13.89 -6.41
C SER A 23 -15.61 14.51 -6.45
N PHE A 24 -16.64 13.74 -6.12
CA PHE A 24 -18.02 14.23 -6.09
C PHE A 24 -18.86 13.55 -5.01
N ARG A 25 -19.96 14.19 -4.61
CA ARG A 25 -20.95 13.62 -3.69
C ARG A 25 -22.20 13.23 -4.47
N ASP A 26 -22.76 12.07 -4.14
CA ASP A 26 -23.97 11.57 -4.78
C ASP A 26 -25.16 11.80 -3.84
N GLY A 27 -26.11 12.66 -4.23
CA GLY A 27 -27.29 13.03 -3.44
C GLY A 27 -28.10 14.15 -4.09
N GLU A 28 -29.43 14.01 -4.12
CA GLU A 28 -30.39 14.96 -4.73
C GLU A 28 -30.41 16.32 -4.03
N GLU A 29 -29.98 16.35 -2.78
CA GLU A 29 -29.58 17.56 -2.07
C GLU A 29 -28.11 17.41 -1.72
N GLN A 30 -27.36 18.50 -1.82
CA GLN A 30 -25.98 18.63 -1.35
C GLN A 30 -25.91 18.57 0.19
N ASN A 31 -26.55 17.56 0.80
CA ASN A 31 -26.55 17.31 2.21
C ASN A 31 -25.12 16.98 2.64
N GLN A 32 -24.69 17.59 3.74
CA GLN A 32 -23.34 17.45 4.30
C GLN A 32 -22.94 15.99 4.63
N TYR A 33 -23.91 15.09 4.69
CA TYR A 33 -23.74 13.67 4.99
C TYR A 33 -23.66 12.76 3.74
N ALA A 34 -23.78 13.31 2.53
CA ALA A 34 -23.69 12.50 1.31
C ALA A 34 -22.30 11.87 1.15
N PRO A 35 -22.21 10.58 0.79
CA PRO A 35 -20.93 9.90 0.59
C PRO A 35 -20.14 10.56 -0.54
N SER A 36 -18.83 10.73 -0.31
CA SER A 36 -17.90 11.23 -1.31
C SER A 36 -17.32 10.07 -2.11
N TYR A 37 -17.31 10.22 -3.43
CA TYR A 37 -16.72 9.29 -4.38
C TYR A 37 -15.57 9.95 -5.11
N LEU A 38 -14.56 9.14 -5.44
CA LEU A 38 -13.53 9.48 -6.39
C LEU A 38 -13.87 8.82 -7.73
N LEU A 39 -13.77 9.57 -8.82
CA LEU A 39 -13.83 9.03 -10.17
C LEU A 39 -12.43 8.85 -10.72
N THR A 40 -12.05 7.63 -11.11
CA THR A 40 -10.75 7.39 -11.76
C THR A 40 -10.80 7.74 -13.25
N PRO A 41 -9.65 8.00 -13.89
CA PRO A 41 -9.57 8.19 -15.35
C PRO A 41 -10.12 7.01 -16.15
N THR A 42 -10.06 5.79 -15.60
CA THR A 42 -10.64 4.61 -16.26
C THR A 42 -12.15 4.48 -16.04
N GLY A 43 -12.81 5.44 -15.39
CA GLY A 43 -14.26 5.42 -15.15
C GLY A 43 -14.68 4.65 -13.90
N ALA A 44 -13.76 4.27 -13.01
CA ALA A 44 -14.13 3.63 -11.76
C ALA A 44 -14.65 4.67 -10.74
N LYS A 45 -15.90 4.50 -10.31
CA LYS A 45 -16.46 5.20 -9.14
C LYS A 45 -16.05 4.49 -7.85
N CYS A 46 -15.24 5.16 -7.04
CA CYS A 46 -14.57 4.60 -5.86
C CYS A 46 -14.94 5.37 -4.59
N ASN A 47 -15.69 4.74 -3.69
CA ASN A 47 -15.81 5.19 -2.29
C ASN A 47 -14.66 4.62 -1.44
N ARG A 48 -14.27 3.37 -1.75
CA ARG A 48 -13.16 2.64 -1.15
C ARG A 48 -12.32 2.02 -2.23
N VAL A 49 -11.02 1.94 -1.98
CA VAL A 49 -10.05 1.31 -2.87
C VAL A 49 -9.42 0.11 -2.17
N PHE A 50 -9.08 -0.90 -2.97
CA PHE A 50 -8.33 -2.08 -2.55
C PHE A 50 -7.06 -2.20 -3.38
N VAL A 51 -5.92 -2.01 -2.73
CA VAL A 51 -4.60 -2.00 -3.36
C VAL A 51 -3.72 -3.04 -2.66
N VAL A 52 -2.95 -3.80 -3.44
CA VAL A 52 -1.96 -4.73 -2.91
C VAL A 52 -0.60 -4.37 -3.49
N GLY A 53 0.42 -4.30 -2.64
CA GLY A 53 1.76 -3.93 -3.05
C GLY A 53 2.80 -4.22 -1.99
N THR A 54 4.02 -3.75 -2.25
CA THR A 54 5.14 -3.86 -1.32
C THR A 54 5.22 -2.60 -0.48
N LEU A 55 5.13 -2.72 0.84
CA LEU A 55 5.43 -1.63 1.76
C LEU A 55 6.95 -1.40 1.74
N THR A 56 7.41 -0.26 1.23
CA THR A 56 8.85 0.05 1.10
C THR A 56 9.36 0.95 2.21
N GLU A 57 8.50 1.84 2.72
CA GLU A 57 8.84 2.83 3.74
C GLU A 57 7.68 2.90 4.74
N LYS A 58 8.00 3.09 6.02
CA LYS A 58 7.05 3.45 7.06
C LYS A 58 7.67 4.51 7.97
N ASP A 59 6.89 5.50 8.35
CA ASP A 59 7.30 6.58 9.25
C ASP A 59 6.19 6.83 10.27
N ASP A 60 6.58 7.02 11.53
CA ASP A 60 5.70 7.62 12.53
C ASP A 60 5.83 9.14 12.42
N ILE A 61 4.76 9.79 11.99
CA ILE A 61 4.66 11.23 11.84
C ILE A 61 3.75 11.84 12.91
N GLY A 62 3.35 11.03 13.89
CA GLY A 62 2.60 11.46 15.06
C GLY A 62 3.51 12.07 16.13
N THR A 63 3.14 13.23 16.67
CA THR A 63 3.84 13.83 17.83
C THR A 63 3.26 13.29 19.14
N ASP A 64 1.96 13.56 19.37
CA ASP A 64 1.24 13.18 20.60
C ASP A 64 0.29 11.99 20.40
N THR A 65 -0.03 11.68 19.14
CA THR A 65 -0.99 10.63 18.76
C THR A 65 -0.39 9.75 17.68
N GLU A 66 -0.63 8.44 17.74
CA GLU A 66 -0.12 7.50 16.74
C GLU A 66 -0.65 7.86 15.34
N TYR A 67 0.26 8.24 14.45
CA TYR A 67 -0.07 8.60 13.08
C TYR A 67 1.02 8.07 12.15
N TRP A 68 0.71 6.95 11.49
CA TRP A 68 1.66 6.24 10.65
C TRP A 68 1.46 6.60 9.17
N ARG A 69 2.57 6.89 8.50
CA ARG A 69 2.65 7.03 7.04
C ARG A 69 3.36 5.80 6.48
N GLY A 70 2.80 5.19 5.45
CA GLY A 70 3.42 4.11 4.70
C GLY A 70 3.52 4.44 3.21
N ARG A 71 4.52 3.89 2.54
CA ARG A 71 4.65 3.93 1.08
C ARG A 71 4.48 2.53 0.52
N VAL A 72 3.42 2.34 -0.27
CA VAL A 72 3.09 1.05 -0.90
C VAL A 72 3.39 1.15 -2.39
N VAL A 73 4.14 0.18 -2.92
CA VAL A 73 4.56 0.11 -4.31
C VAL A 73 3.90 -1.08 -4.99
N ASP A 74 3.15 -0.83 -6.06
CA ASP A 74 2.63 -1.85 -6.97
C ASP A 74 3.44 -1.85 -8.29
N PRO A 75 3.19 -2.78 -9.23
CA PRO A 75 3.91 -2.84 -10.51
C PRO A 75 3.76 -1.59 -11.41
N THR A 76 2.79 -0.72 -11.13
CA THR A 76 2.50 0.50 -11.91
C THR A 76 3.05 1.76 -11.24
N GLY A 77 3.25 1.75 -9.92
CA GLY A 77 3.86 2.85 -9.19
C GLY A 77 3.67 2.78 -7.69
N SER A 78 3.99 3.88 -7.01
CA SER A 78 3.86 4.00 -5.54
C SER A 78 2.70 4.91 -5.12
N ILE A 79 2.09 4.61 -3.99
CA ILE A 79 1.06 5.41 -3.32
C ILE A 79 1.35 5.54 -1.82
N PHE A 80 0.97 6.67 -1.23
CA PHE A 80 1.05 6.88 0.21
C PHE A 80 -0.23 6.43 0.92
N ILE A 81 -0.04 5.72 2.03
CA ILE A 81 -1.11 5.30 2.93
C ILE A 81 -0.91 5.99 4.29
N TYR A 82 -2.02 6.34 4.93
CA TYR A 82 -2.03 6.92 6.26
C TYR A 82 -2.95 6.12 7.17
N ALA A 83 -2.47 5.80 8.36
CA ALA A 83 -3.24 5.16 9.41
C ALA A 83 -3.09 5.97 10.69
N GLY A 84 -4.19 6.54 11.17
CA GLY A 84 -4.19 7.39 12.37
C GLY A 84 -4.94 6.77 13.55
N GLN A 85 -5.05 7.55 14.63
CA GLN A 85 -5.75 7.15 15.86
C GLN A 85 -7.20 6.67 15.67
N TYR A 86 -7.90 7.13 14.63
CA TYR A 86 -9.28 6.71 14.34
C TYR A 86 -9.35 5.38 13.58
N GLN A 87 -8.20 4.83 13.20
CA GLN A 87 -8.04 3.54 12.53
C GLN A 87 -7.00 2.69 13.29
N PRO A 88 -7.29 2.33 14.55
CA PRO A 88 -6.31 1.69 15.43
C PRO A 88 -5.84 0.33 14.89
N GLU A 89 -6.71 -0.43 14.24
CA GLU A 89 -6.36 -1.72 13.61
C GLU A 89 -5.30 -1.56 12.51
N ALA A 90 -5.51 -0.58 11.61
CA ALA A 90 -4.57 -0.28 10.54
C ALA A 90 -3.26 0.30 11.08
N ALA A 91 -3.33 1.20 12.07
CA ALA A 91 -2.16 1.83 12.68
C ALA A 91 -1.26 0.81 13.39
N GLN A 92 -1.84 -0.07 14.22
CA GLN A 92 -1.10 -1.13 14.91
C GLN A 92 -0.44 -2.11 13.92
N THR A 93 -1.17 -2.48 12.86
CA THR A 93 -0.61 -3.36 11.84
C THR A 93 0.56 -2.68 11.12
N LEU A 94 0.40 -1.43 10.72
CA LEU A 94 1.47 -0.67 10.04
C LEU A 94 2.70 -0.46 10.94
N ALA A 95 2.48 -0.21 12.24
CA ALA A 95 3.54 -0.11 13.23
C ALA A 95 4.34 -1.41 13.38
N GLY A 96 3.66 -2.56 13.37
CA GLY A 96 4.26 -3.89 13.52
C GLY A 96 4.90 -4.49 12.26
N LEU A 97 4.67 -3.92 11.08
CA LEU A 97 5.27 -4.39 9.83
C LEU A 97 6.71 -3.90 9.68
N GLU A 98 7.58 -4.73 9.12
CA GLU A 98 8.97 -4.37 8.79
C GLU A 98 9.14 -4.33 7.26
N PRO A 99 9.34 -3.15 6.64
CA PRO A 99 9.63 -3.06 5.21
C PRO A 99 10.95 -3.75 4.83
N PRO A 100 11.06 -4.45 3.68
CA PRO A 100 10.02 -4.64 2.65
C PRO A 100 9.07 -5.81 2.96
N GLU A 101 7.76 -5.56 2.90
CA GLU A 101 6.74 -6.59 3.17
C GLU A 101 5.53 -6.44 2.22
N PHE A 102 4.91 -7.55 1.81
CA PHE A 102 3.70 -7.47 0.98
C PHE A 102 2.48 -7.16 1.84
N VAL A 103 1.73 -6.13 1.44
CA VAL A 103 0.57 -5.64 2.19
C VAL A 103 -0.64 -5.47 1.27
N ALA A 104 -1.80 -5.83 1.80
CA ALA A 104 -3.10 -5.53 1.23
C ALA A 104 -3.74 -4.39 2.03
N VAL A 105 -4.14 -3.34 1.34
CA VAL A 105 -4.68 -2.12 1.93
C VAL A 105 -6.09 -1.88 1.42
N VAL A 106 -7.03 -1.75 2.34
CA VAL A 106 -8.37 -1.25 2.08
C VAL A 106 -8.48 0.13 2.72
N GLY A 107 -8.92 1.12 1.95
CA GLY A 107 -9.03 2.46 2.48
C GLY A 107 -9.87 3.41 1.65
N LYS A 108 -10.06 4.61 2.18
CA LYS A 108 -10.72 5.71 1.48
C LYS A 108 -9.68 6.56 0.75
N PRO A 109 -9.82 6.80 -0.56
CA PRO A 109 -8.96 7.75 -1.24
C PRO A 109 -9.28 9.16 -0.74
N ASN A 110 -8.25 9.97 -0.53
CA ASN A 110 -8.36 11.35 -0.13
C ASN A 110 -7.50 12.21 -1.06
N LEU A 111 -8.10 13.26 -1.62
CA LEU A 111 -7.41 14.23 -2.46
C LEU A 111 -6.97 15.40 -1.58
N TYR A 112 -5.69 15.72 -1.64
CA TYR A 112 -5.11 16.90 -1.02
C TYR A 112 -4.52 17.78 -2.10
N GLN A 113 -4.80 19.08 -2.05
CA GLN A 113 -4.18 20.05 -2.94
C GLN A 113 -3.04 20.73 -2.18
N THR A 114 -1.84 20.68 -2.74
CA THR A 114 -0.69 21.41 -2.19
C THR A 114 -0.82 22.91 -2.45
N GLU A 115 -0.04 23.71 -1.72
CA GLU A 115 0.04 25.16 -1.95
C GLU A 115 0.44 25.51 -3.39
N GLU A 116 1.27 24.68 -4.01
CA GLU A 116 1.67 24.76 -5.42
C GLU A 116 0.54 24.41 -6.42
N GLY A 117 -0.66 24.09 -5.93
CA GLY A 117 -1.81 23.71 -6.74
C GLY A 117 -1.81 22.27 -7.24
N LYS A 118 -0.79 21.46 -6.91
CA LYS A 118 -0.70 20.05 -7.30
C LYS A 118 -1.65 19.21 -6.45
N ILE A 119 -2.46 18.40 -7.12
CA ILE A 119 -3.35 17.45 -6.45
C ILE A 119 -2.58 16.16 -6.19
N ILE A 120 -2.52 15.76 -4.93
CA ILE A 120 -1.91 14.51 -4.47
C ILE A 120 -3.02 13.65 -3.88
N ILE A 121 -3.11 12.42 -4.36
CA ILE A 121 -3.99 11.42 -3.77
C ILE A 121 -3.26 10.60 -2.72
N THR A 122 -3.97 10.32 -1.64
CA THR A 122 -3.51 9.50 -0.52
C THR A 122 -4.59 8.49 -0.17
N ILE A 123 -4.25 7.41 0.52
CA ILE A 123 -5.23 6.45 1.02
C ILE A 123 -5.26 6.54 2.54
N ARG A 124 -6.41 6.89 3.10
CA ARG A 124 -6.68 6.67 4.52
C ARG A 124 -6.99 5.19 4.71
N ALA A 125 -6.04 4.44 5.25
CA ALA A 125 -6.16 3.01 5.44
C ALA A 125 -7.22 2.72 6.52
N GLU A 126 -8.25 1.95 6.16
CA GLU A 126 -9.22 1.41 7.11
C GLU A 126 -8.76 0.07 7.67
N SER A 127 -8.11 -0.76 6.85
CA SER A 127 -7.51 -2.03 7.25
C SER A 127 -6.27 -2.31 6.40
N ILE A 128 -5.25 -2.88 7.03
CA ILE A 128 -3.98 -3.28 6.41
C ILE A 128 -3.74 -4.72 6.85
N GLN A 129 -3.33 -5.58 5.93
CA GLN A 129 -2.98 -6.97 6.23
C GLN A 129 -1.70 -7.37 5.51
N LYS A 130 -0.83 -8.12 6.19
CA LYS A 130 0.29 -8.82 5.56
C LYS A 130 -0.26 -9.91 4.65
N VAL A 131 0.24 -9.97 3.43
CA VAL A 131 -0.17 -10.99 2.44
C VAL A 131 1.04 -11.70 1.87
N ASP A 132 0.81 -12.82 1.21
CA ASP A 132 1.85 -13.57 0.53
C ASP A 132 1.98 -13.12 -0.95
N ARG A 133 3.05 -13.61 -1.60
CA ARG A 133 3.31 -13.32 -3.00
C ARG A 133 2.18 -13.82 -3.92
N THR A 134 1.56 -14.95 -3.59
CA THR A 134 0.44 -15.52 -4.36
C THR A 134 -0.76 -14.60 -4.36
N THR A 135 -1.13 -14.05 -3.20
CA THR A 135 -2.22 -13.08 -3.07
C THR A 135 -1.92 -11.79 -3.84
N LYS A 136 -0.69 -11.28 -3.79
CA LYS A 136 -0.25 -10.13 -4.61
C LYS A 136 -0.47 -10.43 -6.11
N ASN A 137 -0.01 -11.58 -6.56
CA ASN A 137 -0.08 -11.99 -7.96
C ASN A 137 -1.53 -12.13 -8.43
N GLN A 138 -2.39 -12.73 -7.61
CA GLN A 138 -3.82 -12.83 -7.91
C GLN A 138 -4.48 -11.45 -7.99
N TRP A 139 -4.13 -10.54 -7.07
CA TRP A 139 -4.64 -9.17 -7.12
C TRP A 139 -4.25 -8.45 -8.40
N VAL A 140 -3.02 -8.62 -8.90
CA VAL A 140 -2.57 -8.01 -10.16
C VAL A 140 -3.43 -8.52 -11.33
N LEU A 141 -3.69 -9.83 -11.40
CA LEU A 141 -4.54 -10.42 -12.45
C LEU A 141 -5.98 -9.90 -12.39
N ASP A 142 -6.60 -9.94 -11.20
CA ASP A 142 -7.97 -9.47 -11.00
C ASP A 142 -8.11 -7.97 -11.34
N THR A 143 -7.12 -7.18 -10.96
CA THR A 143 -7.10 -5.73 -11.18
C THR A 143 -6.89 -5.41 -12.65
N ALA A 144 -6.00 -6.14 -13.34
CA ALA A 144 -5.81 -6.04 -14.78
C ALA A 144 -7.11 -6.34 -15.54
N ALA A 145 -7.77 -7.47 -15.25
CA ALA A 145 -9.02 -7.86 -15.88
C ALA A 145 -10.11 -6.77 -15.72
N ARG A 146 -10.34 -6.32 -14.48
CA ARG A 146 -11.33 -5.28 -14.18
C ARG A 146 -11.00 -3.93 -14.80
N THR A 147 -9.71 -3.60 -14.96
CA THR A 147 -9.29 -2.35 -15.60
C THR A 147 -9.53 -2.42 -17.11
N LEU A 148 -9.24 -3.55 -17.74
CA LEU A 148 -9.51 -3.78 -19.16
C LEU A 148 -11.01 -3.75 -19.47
N GLU A 149 -11.85 -4.33 -18.61
CA GLU A 149 -13.32 -4.23 -18.72
C GLU A 149 -13.77 -2.76 -18.74
N ARG A 150 -13.30 -1.95 -17.78
CA ARG A 150 -13.61 -0.52 -17.73
C ARG A 150 -13.10 0.25 -18.95
N LEU A 151 -11.91 -0.07 -19.45
CA LEU A 151 -11.38 0.54 -20.67
C LEU A 151 -12.20 0.17 -21.91
N ALA A 152 -12.73 -1.05 -21.98
CA ALA A 152 -13.64 -1.47 -23.05
C ALA A 152 -14.97 -0.70 -22.99
N GLU A 153 -15.53 -0.51 -21.79
CA GLU A 153 -16.71 0.34 -21.58
C GLU A 153 -16.44 1.79 -21.98
N LEU A 154 -15.30 2.36 -21.58
CA LEU A 154 -14.88 3.71 -21.96
C LEU A 154 -14.73 3.89 -23.48
N LYS A 155 -14.26 2.86 -24.20
CA LYS A 155 -14.18 2.91 -25.67
C LYS A 155 -15.55 3.02 -26.32
N SER A 156 -16.59 2.44 -25.70
CA SER A 156 -17.98 2.54 -26.18
C SER A 156 -18.62 3.91 -25.91
N VAL A 157 -18.09 4.66 -24.93
CA VAL A 157 -18.52 6.03 -24.61
C VAL A 157 -18.00 7.03 -25.63
N MET A 158 -16.81 6.79 -26.20
CA MET A 158 -16.27 7.67 -27.24
C MET A 158 -17.29 7.76 -28.37
N PRO A 159 -17.67 8.97 -28.81
CA PRO A 159 -18.61 9.11 -29.90
C PRO A 159 -18.03 8.33 -31.08
N ALA A 160 -18.74 7.27 -31.49
CA ALA A 160 -18.45 6.63 -32.76
C ALA A 160 -18.36 7.77 -33.77
N GLN A 161 -17.21 7.91 -34.44
CA GLN A 161 -17.08 8.91 -35.50
C GLN A 161 -18.29 8.71 -36.40
N ILE A 162 -19.06 9.79 -36.60
CA ILE A 162 -20.32 9.78 -37.32
C ILE A 162 -20.04 9.25 -38.72
N SER A 163 -20.06 7.93 -38.89
CA SER A 163 -20.32 7.31 -40.18
C SER A 163 -21.74 7.71 -40.48
N GLY A 164 -21.99 8.34 -41.63
CA GLY A 164 -23.30 8.88 -42.03
C GLY A 164 -24.41 7.84 -42.22
N ASP A 165 -24.33 6.72 -41.53
CA ASP A 165 -25.37 5.73 -41.39
C ASP A 165 -26.34 6.19 -40.30
N PHE A 166 -27.59 6.42 -40.71
CA PHE A 166 -28.68 6.88 -39.86
C PHE A 166 -29.11 5.72 -38.94
N SER A 167 -28.28 5.36 -37.96
CA SER A 167 -28.65 4.40 -36.92
C SER A 167 -29.45 5.11 -35.83
N THR A 168 -30.66 4.63 -35.55
CA THR A 168 -31.54 5.13 -34.49
C THR A 168 -30.81 5.13 -33.14
N ALA A 169 -30.86 6.25 -32.43
CA ALA A 169 -30.18 6.48 -31.15
C ALA A 169 -30.52 5.46 -30.04
N ASP A 170 -31.59 4.68 -30.21
CA ASP A 170 -32.06 3.65 -29.28
C ASP A 170 -31.17 2.39 -29.22
N ALA A 171 -30.21 2.23 -30.14
CA ALA A 171 -29.34 1.04 -30.21
C ALA A 171 -28.01 1.17 -29.45
N ILE A 172 -27.66 2.35 -28.93
CA ILE A 172 -26.44 2.54 -28.14
C ILE A 172 -26.77 2.18 -26.68
N PRO A 173 -26.17 1.14 -26.09
CA PRO A 173 -26.31 0.90 -24.66
C PRO A 173 -25.88 2.18 -23.95
N ALA A 174 -26.76 2.75 -23.13
CA ALA A 174 -26.40 3.93 -22.35
C ALA A 174 -25.15 3.59 -21.55
N ALA A 175 -24.02 4.22 -21.92
CA ALA A 175 -22.79 3.96 -21.23
C ALA A 175 -22.96 4.31 -19.74
N PRO A 176 -22.26 3.62 -18.83
CA PRO A 176 -22.35 3.97 -17.42
C PRO A 176 -22.09 5.47 -17.26
N ARG A 177 -23.01 6.20 -16.59
CA ARG A 177 -22.92 7.67 -16.42
C ARG A 177 -21.54 8.09 -15.92
N ASP A 178 -20.90 7.25 -15.11
CA ASP A 178 -19.56 7.46 -14.57
C ASP A 178 -18.46 7.42 -15.64
N GLY A 179 -18.57 6.53 -16.64
CA GLY A 179 -17.62 6.44 -17.75
C GLY A 179 -17.66 7.66 -18.67
N GLN A 180 -18.86 8.18 -18.94
CA GLN A 180 -19.04 9.44 -19.67
C GLN A 180 -18.46 10.62 -18.90
N ARG A 181 -18.79 10.74 -17.62
CA ARG A 181 -18.23 11.75 -16.74
C ARG A 181 -16.70 11.69 -16.66
N ALA A 182 -16.12 10.49 -16.66
CA ALA A 182 -14.67 10.31 -16.65
C ALA A 182 -14.05 10.79 -17.96
N MET A 183 -14.66 10.49 -19.11
CA MET A 183 -14.18 11.00 -20.40
C MET A 183 -14.25 12.51 -20.49
N ASP A 184 -15.38 13.11 -20.10
CA ASP A 184 -15.57 14.57 -20.15
C ASP A 184 -14.56 15.30 -19.26
N HIS A 185 -14.18 14.71 -18.14
CA HIS A 185 -13.25 15.31 -17.18
C HIS A 185 -11.78 15.06 -17.53
N TYR A 186 -11.40 13.82 -17.82
CA TYR A 186 -10.00 13.40 -17.96
C TYR A 186 -9.51 13.36 -19.40
N HIS A 187 -10.40 13.28 -20.39
CA HIS A 187 -10.05 13.02 -21.79
C HIS A 187 -9.09 11.82 -21.91
N THR A 188 -9.45 10.74 -21.22
CA THR A 188 -8.59 9.58 -20.95
C THR A 188 -8.00 8.98 -22.22
N ASP A 189 -6.67 8.90 -22.29
CA ASP A 189 -5.97 8.10 -23.29
C ASP A 189 -6.08 6.61 -22.94
N ILE A 190 -6.95 5.90 -23.66
CA ILE A 190 -7.21 4.47 -23.44
C ILE A 190 -5.94 3.63 -23.65
N GLU A 191 -5.09 3.98 -24.63
CA GLU A 191 -3.91 3.16 -24.93
C GLU A 191 -2.84 3.33 -23.86
N HIS A 192 -2.71 4.51 -23.27
CA HIS A 192 -1.83 4.74 -22.12
C HIS A 192 -2.16 3.78 -20.95
N TYR A 193 -3.44 3.67 -20.56
CA TYR A 193 -3.84 2.76 -19.49
C TYR A 193 -3.79 1.28 -19.91
N ARG A 194 -3.96 0.97 -21.20
CA ARG A 194 -3.74 -0.38 -21.72
C ARG A 194 -2.28 -0.80 -21.60
N GLN A 195 -1.35 0.11 -21.90
CA GLN A 195 0.09 -0.11 -21.73
C GLN A 195 0.48 -0.23 -20.25
N MET A 196 -0.14 0.54 -19.35
CA MET A 196 0.02 0.38 -17.90
C MET A 196 -0.36 -1.04 -17.46
N VAL A 197 -1.51 -1.57 -17.88
CA VAL A 197 -1.94 -2.94 -17.56
C VAL A 197 -0.96 -3.97 -18.14
N LEU A 198 -0.51 -3.77 -19.39
CA LEU A 198 0.47 -4.66 -20.02
C LEU A 198 1.78 -4.70 -19.22
N ARG A 199 2.30 -3.54 -18.80
CA ARG A 199 3.51 -3.45 -17.97
C ARG A 199 3.36 -4.23 -16.66
N ALA A 200 2.22 -4.11 -16.00
CA ALA A 200 1.93 -4.86 -14.77
C ALA A 200 1.89 -6.38 -15.01
N LEU A 201 1.27 -6.83 -16.10
CA LEU A 201 1.18 -8.25 -16.45
C LEU A 201 2.52 -8.84 -16.90
N VAL A 202 3.35 -8.09 -17.63
CA VAL A 202 4.71 -8.52 -18.00
C VAL A 202 5.58 -8.66 -16.75
N SER A 203 5.55 -7.67 -15.85
CA SER A 203 6.24 -7.76 -14.57
C SER A 203 5.79 -8.96 -13.74
N LEU A 204 4.50 -9.30 -13.77
CA LEU A 204 3.96 -10.49 -13.12
C LEU A 204 4.46 -11.79 -13.78
N ALA A 205 4.52 -11.84 -15.11
CA ALA A 205 5.00 -13.01 -15.84
C ALA A 205 6.48 -13.28 -15.53
N ASP A 206 7.32 -12.23 -15.47
CA ASP A 206 8.72 -12.33 -15.07
C ASP A 206 8.85 -12.83 -13.62
N ASP A 207 8.03 -12.29 -12.71
CA ASP A 207 7.95 -12.71 -11.30
C ASP A 207 7.63 -14.21 -11.16
N LEU A 208 6.70 -14.72 -11.98
CA LEU A 208 6.31 -16.13 -12.02
C LEU A 208 7.38 -17.02 -12.65
N GLY A 209 8.05 -16.54 -13.71
CA GLY A 209 9.17 -17.24 -14.36
C GLY A 209 10.37 -17.43 -13.42
N GLN A 210 10.68 -16.42 -12.61
CA GLN A 210 11.73 -16.51 -11.59
C GLN A 210 11.37 -17.47 -10.44
N ALA A 211 10.09 -17.55 -10.06
CA ALA A 211 9.65 -18.47 -9.02
C ALA A 211 9.72 -19.95 -9.45
N ALA A 212 9.67 -20.22 -10.76
CA ALA A 212 9.75 -21.56 -11.32
C ALA A 212 11.19 -22.06 -11.56
N ALA A 213 12.20 -21.18 -11.48
CA ALA A 213 13.60 -21.57 -11.58
C ALA A 213 14.09 -22.13 -10.24
N PRO A 214 14.36 -23.44 -10.10
CA PRO A 214 14.81 -24.00 -8.84
C PRO A 214 16.22 -23.51 -8.50
N SER A 215 16.37 -22.99 -7.28
CA SER A 215 17.65 -22.73 -6.64
C SER A 215 18.42 -24.04 -6.44
N GLY A 216 19.52 -24.18 -7.20
CA GLY A 216 20.75 -24.90 -6.88
C GLY A 216 20.63 -26.39 -6.58
N MET A 217 21.07 -27.22 -7.53
CA MET A 217 21.62 -28.54 -7.18
C MET A 217 22.84 -28.34 -6.26
N PRO A 218 23.02 -29.11 -5.18
CA PRO A 218 24.29 -29.14 -4.48
C PRO A 218 25.32 -29.85 -5.38
N ASP A 219 26.47 -29.20 -5.59
CA ASP A 219 27.63 -29.80 -6.26
C ASP A 219 27.99 -31.12 -5.58
N ILE A 220 27.74 -32.22 -6.28
CA ILE A 220 28.25 -33.53 -5.89
C ILE A 220 29.75 -33.51 -6.19
N ILE A 221 30.53 -33.44 -5.12
CA ILE A 221 31.98 -33.60 -5.10
C ILE A 221 32.34 -34.84 -5.94
N SER A 222 32.97 -34.61 -7.10
CA SER A 222 33.56 -35.65 -7.93
C SER A 222 34.74 -36.26 -7.17
N GLY A 223 34.58 -37.51 -6.74
CA GLY A 223 35.65 -38.29 -6.15
C GLY A 223 36.83 -38.47 -7.09
N SER A 224 38.03 -38.50 -6.51
CA SER A 224 39.20 -39.15 -7.10
C SER A 224 39.82 -40.10 -6.06
N PRO A 225 40.41 -41.22 -6.50
CA PRO A 225 40.52 -42.42 -5.68
C PRO A 225 41.82 -42.52 -4.86
N VAL A 226 41.64 -43.09 -3.67
CA VAL A 226 42.51 -44.03 -2.94
C VAL A 226 44.02 -44.00 -3.28
N GLY A 227 44.79 -43.34 -2.41
CA GLY A 227 46.23 -43.56 -2.23
C GLY A 227 46.49 -44.55 -1.10
N VAL A 228 47.26 -45.60 -1.42
CA VAL A 228 47.75 -46.65 -0.51
C VAL A 228 48.75 -46.07 0.51
N PRO A 229 48.79 -46.61 1.75
CA PRO A 229 50.08 -46.75 2.42
C PRO A 229 50.32 -48.16 2.98
N SER A 230 51.55 -48.66 2.82
CA SER A 230 52.10 -49.85 3.49
C SER A 230 53.21 -49.46 4.46
N GLY A 231 53.11 -49.99 5.69
CA GLY A 231 54.18 -50.31 6.66
C GLY A 231 54.91 -49.13 7.31
N ASN A 232 55.36 -49.13 8.57
CA ASN A 232 55.40 -50.00 9.75
C ASN A 232 55.50 -49.00 10.94
N GLY A 233 54.92 -49.17 12.13
CA GLY A 233 55.15 -50.23 13.11
C GLY A 233 55.94 -49.64 14.30
N GLU A 234 55.31 -49.46 15.47
CA GLU A 234 55.88 -49.70 16.81
C GLU A 234 54.89 -49.32 17.94
N ALA A 235 55.20 -49.77 19.14
CA ALA A 235 54.28 -50.45 20.04
C ALA A 235 53.96 -49.72 21.38
N SER A 236 53.11 -50.40 22.15
CA SER A 236 52.75 -50.21 23.58
C SER A 236 51.69 -49.14 23.84
N GLY A 237 50.69 -49.33 24.71
CA GLY A 237 50.37 -50.42 25.62
C GLY A 237 49.38 -49.89 26.68
N GLY A 238 48.43 -50.72 27.10
CA GLY A 238 47.76 -50.58 28.41
C GLY A 238 46.37 -49.94 28.46
N LYS A 239 45.36 -50.79 28.69
CA LYS A 239 44.25 -50.77 29.70
C LYS A 239 43.82 -49.38 30.26
N SER A 240 42.56 -49.08 30.63
CA SER A 240 41.48 -49.87 31.22
C SER A 240 40.24 -48.97 31.37
N GLU A 241 39.05 -49.60 31.46
CA GLU A 241 37.94 -49.28 32.39
C GLU A 241 37.23 -47.91 32.33
N THR A 242 36.00 -47.85 31.81
CA THR A 242 34.69 -48.10 32.48
C THR A 242 34.25 -47.02 33.48
N GLY A 243 33.05 -46.49 33.23
CA GLY A 243 31.98 -46.60 34.23
C GLY A 243 31.47 -45.32 34.89
N GLY A 244 30.17 -45.11 34.76
CA GLY A 244 29.28 -44.53 35.80
C GLY A 244 29.12 -43.01 35.75
N THR A 245 28.02 -42.44 35.25
CA THR A 245 26.65 -42.34 35.79
C THR A 245 26.46 -41.47 37.04
N ALA A 246 25.43 -40.62 36.93
CA ALA A 246 24.64 -39.96 37.98
C ALA A 246 25.30 -38.80 38.73
N SER A 247 24.59 -37.85 39.31
CA SER A 247 23.27 -37.23 39.12
C SER A 247 23.19 -36.17 40.23
N ALA A 248 22.41 -35.12 39.97
CA ALA A 248 21.67 -34.33 40.94
C ALA A 248 22.34 -33.17 41.70
N VAL A 249 21.44 -32.23 42.01
CA VAL A 249 21.37 -31.28 43.14
C VAL A 249 21.56 -29.80 42.77
N ALA A 250 20.42 -29.14 42.54
CA ALA A 250 20.16 -27.72 42.84
C ALA A 250 20.07 -27.55 44.38
N PRO A 251 20.13 -26.34 45.03
CA PRO A 251 19.25 -25.21 44.72
C PRO A 251 19.72 -23.77 45.09
N ALA A 252 18.91 -22.79 44.64
CA ALA A 252 18.35 -21.62 45.35
C ALA A 252 19.19 -20.46 45.97
N LEU A 253 18.82 -19.24 45.50
CA LEU A 253 18.66 -17.93 46.22
C LEU A 253 19.97 -17.23 46.67
N ASP A 254 20.16 -15.90 46.65
CA ASP A 254 19.27 -14.73 46.61
C ASP A 254 20.12 -13.44 46.33
N GLU A 255 19.46 -12.28 46.26
CA GLU A 255 19.97 -10.89 46.43
C GLU A 255 20.56 -10.07 45.25
N LYS A 256 19.71 -9.17 44.73
CA LYS A 256 20.02 -7.76 44.36
C LYS A 256 19.97 -6.88 45.65
N PRO A 257 20.38 -5.58 45.70
CA PRO A 257 20.58 -4.60 44.61
C PRO A 257 21.77 -3.62 44.76
N ALA A 258 22.10 -2.85 43.71
CA ALA A 258 22.60 -1.46 43.86
C ALA A 258 22.57 -0.69 42.53
N ALA A 259 22.17 0.58 42.63
CA ALA A 259 22.04 1.56 41.57
C ALA A 259 23.37 2.27 41.23
N ALA A 260 23.51 2.81 40.00
CA ALA A 260 23.72 4.25 39.77
C ALA A 260 24.20 4.58 38.33
N SER A 261 23.72 5.75 37.89
CA SER A 261 24.41 6.75 37.05
C SER A 261 24.07 6.85 35.56
N ARG A 262 23.20 7.82 35.29
CA ARG A 262 23.00 8.54 34.03
C ARG A 262 24.28 9.30 33.62
N ARG A 263 24.58 9.36 32.32
CA ARG A 263 25.44 10.40 31.71
C ARG A 263 24.69 11.19 30.63
N PRO A 264 24.91 12.51 30.49
CA PRO A 264 24.16 13.38 29.59
C PRO A 264 24.84 13.63 28.22
N ARG A 265 23.96 13.87 27.22
CA ARG A 265 24.00 14.68 25.98
C ARG A 265 25.34 15.04 25.28
N GLN A 266 25.31 14.95 23.95
CA GLN A 266 25.77 16.04 23.07
C GLN A 266 24.74 16.35 21.98
N LYS A 267 24.28 17.60 21.97
CA LYS A 267 23.64 18.28 20.84
C LYS A 267 24.75 18.79 19.91
N LYS A 268 24.51 18.75 18.60
CA LYS A 268 25.21 19.60 17.64
C LYS A 268 24.15 20.40 16.90
N ASP A 269 24.11 21.68 17.19
CA ASP A 269 23.36 22.70 16.48
C ASP A 269 24.09 23.04 15.17
N GLU A 270 23.37 23.14 14.06
CA GLU A 270 23.29 24.38 13.28
C GLU A 270 22.05 24.36 12.36
N PRO A 271 21.44 25.54 12.09
CA PRO A 271 20.02 25.65 11.80
C PRO A 271 19.75 25.93 10.33
N LEU A 272 18.60 25.47 9.82
CA LEU A 272 17.99 26.05 8.62
C LEU A 272 16.45 25.90 8.66
N ARG A 273 15.83 27.05 8.98
CA ARG A 273 14.51 27.55 8.54
C ARG A 273 13.26 26.85 9.08
N SER A 274 12.86 27.31 10.26
CA SER A 274 11.49 27.30 10.76
C SER A 274 10.55 28.05 9.82
N TRP A 275 9.49 27.39 9.36
CA TRP A 275 8.27 28.04 8.89
C TRP A 275 7.23 27.89 9.98
N SER A 276 7.16 28.87 10.88
CA SER A 276 6.04 29.17 11.79
C SER A 276 6.45 30.41 12.60
N ASP A 277 5.95 31.58 12.19
CA ASP A 277 5.58 32.72 13.04
C ASP A 277 5.21 33.92 12.14
N LEU A 278 3.96 33.96 11.71
CA LEU A 278 3.23 35.22 11.53
C LEU A 278 1.94 35.07 12.32
N VAL A 279 2.03 35.44 13.60
CA VAL A 279 0.88 35.88 14.38
C VAL A 279 0.58 37.30 13.94
N GLY A 280 -0.58 37.50 13.34
CA GLY A 280 -1.27 38.78 13.31
C GLY A 280 -2.59 38.59 14.03
N GLU A 281 -2.61 38.91 15.32
CA GLU A 281 -3.84 39.24 16.05
C GLU A 281 -4.50 40.42 15.32
N GLU A 282 -5.68 40.20 14.76
CA GLU A 282 -6.60 41.30 14.45
C GLU A 282 -7.96 40.95 15.05
N ASP A 283 -8.42 41.88 15.88
CA ASP A 283 -9.66 41.88 16.61
C ASP A 283 -10.87 41.56 15.72
N VAL A 284 -11.64 40.53 16.09
CA VAL A 284 -12.95 40.30 15.50
C VAL A 284 -13.93 41.28 16.14
N GLU A 285 -14.10 42.44 15.50
CA GLU A 285 -15.22 43.34 15.76
C GLU A 285 -16.54 42.61 15.51
N THR A 286 -17.31 42.44 16.60
CA THR A 286 -18.73 42.07 16.58
C THR A 286 -19.53 43.08 15.76
N PHE A 287 -20.02 42.66 14.59
CA PHE A 287 -21.04 43.41 13.85
C PHE A 287 -22.43 43.12 14.43
N ASP A 288 -22.96 44.11 15.12
CA ASP A 288 -24.36 44.25 15.54
C ASP A 288 -25.27 44.35 14.30
N PHE A 289 -26.06 43.32 14.00
CA PHE A 289 -27.17 43.46 13.06
C PHE A 289 -28.34 44.11 13.79
N GLY A 290 -28.33 45.45 13.75
CA GLY A 290 -29.42 46.28 14.20
C GLY A 290 -30.73 45.96 13.48
N LYS A 291 -31.79 45.76 14.29
CA LYS A 291 -33.19 45.93 13.90
C LYS A 291 -33.41 47.29 13.24
N LYS A 292 -34.15 47.29 12.13
CA LYS A 292 -35.11 48.30 11.64
C LYS A 292 -35.60 47.78 10.27
N SER A 293 -36.85 47.87 9.86
CA SER A 293 -38.10 48.38 10.43
C SER A 293 -39.22 47.75 9.62
#